data_AF-W1IX49-F1
#
_entry.id   AF-W1IX49-F1
#
_cell.length_a   1.000
_cell.length_b   1.000
_cell.length_c   1.000
_cell.angle_alpha   90.00
_cell.angle_beta   90.00
_cell.angle_gamma   90.00
#
_symmetry.space_group_name_H-M   'P 1'
#
loop_
_entity.id
_entity.type
_entity.pdbx_description
1 polymer ?
#
loop_
_entity_poly.entity_id
_entity_poly.type
_entity_poly.pdbx_seq_one_letter_code
_entity_poly.pdbx_strand_id
1 'polypeptide(L)' 'MTENELRKNLRYLIDKYVLDLKKREEIYIYIEREDVPVKGILADLNKFGVKTVTQDDGKLISDIYFHYC' A
#
# COMPACT_ATOMS: atom_id res chain seq x y z
N MET A 1 -12.71 1.15 7.42
CA MET A 1 -12.05 0.12 6.60
C MET A 1 -11.94 -1.18 7.40
N THR A 2 -12.19 -2.33 6.78
CA THR A 2 -11.93 -3.67 7.34
C THR A 2 -10.55 -4.19 6.94
N GLU A 3 -10.04 -5.22 7.62
CA GLU A 3 -8.73 -5.80 7.29
C GLU A 3 -8.65 -6.37 5.87
N ASN A 4 -9.73 -7.01 5.39
CA ASN A 4 -9.82 -7.48 4.02
C ASN A 4 -9.78 -6.34 3.00
N GLU A 5 -10.46 -5.22 3.31
CA GLU A 5 -10.40 -4.01 2.48
C GLU A 5 -8.99 -3.42 2.48
N LEU A 6 -8.32 -3.34 3.64
CA LEU A 6 -6.94 -2.89 3.74
C LEU A 6 -6.02 -3.69 2.82
N ARG A 7 -6.07 -5.03 2.90
CA ARG A 7 -5.23 -5.92 2.07
C ARG A 7 -5.50 -5.70 0.58
N LYS A 8 -6.77 -5.59 0.19
CA LYS A 8 -7.17 -5.35 -1.20
C LYS A 8 -6.69 -3.98 -1.70
N ASN A 9 -6.83 -2.94 -0.88
CA ASN A 9 -6.42 -1.58 -1.20
C ASN A 9 -4.90 -1.44 -1.31
N LEU A 10 -4.15 -2.05 -0.39
CA LEU A 10 -2.68 -2.10 -0.46
C LEU A 10 -2.21 -2.84 -1.71
N ARG A 11 -2.79 -4.00 -2.04
CA ARG A 11 -2.47 -4.73 -3.28
C ARG A 11 -2.69 -3.86 -4.52
N TYR A 12 -3.85 -3.19 -4.61
CA TYR A 12 -4.15 -2.27 -5.71
C TYR A 12 -3.10 -1.15 -5.84
N LEU A 13 -2.72 -0.50 -4.73
CA LEU A 13 -1.71 0.57 -4.75
C LEU A 13 -0.34 0.05 -5.18
N ILE A 14 0.08 -1.11 -4.65
CA ILE A 14 1.36 -1.73 -5.02
C ILE A 14 1.38 -2.13 -6.49
N ASP A 15 0.29 -2.71 -6.99
CA ASP A 15 0.18 -3.08 -8.41
C ASP A 15 0.24 -1.90 -9.36
N LYS A 16 -0.33 -0.77 -8.94
CA LYS A 16 -0.37 0.44 -9.75
C LYS A 16 0.97 1.17 -9.76
N TYR A 17 1.67 1.22 -8.63
CA TYR A 17 2.77 2.15 -8.43
C TYR A 17 4.16 1.51 -8.33
N VAL A 18 4.27 0.24 -7.92
CA VAL A 18 5.56 -0.44 -7.81
C VAL A 18 5.82 -1.19 -9.11
N LEU A 19 6.57 -0.66 -10.08
CA LEU A 19 6.76 -1.36 -11.37
C LEU A 19 7.68 -2.59 -11.30
N ASP A 20 8.51 -2.68 -10.25
CA ASP A 20 9.43 -3.79 -10.03
C ASP A 20 8.68 -5.01 -9.48
N LEU A 21 8.53 -6.05 -10.31
CA LEU A 21 7.80 -7.28 -9.96
C LEU A 21 8.39 -7.98 -8.74
N LYS A 22 9.72 -8.04 -8.61
CA LYS A 22 10.36 -8.72 -7.48
C LYS A 22 10.03 -8.02 -6.17
N LYS A 23 10.01 -6.68 -6.18
CA LYS A 23 9.62 -5.90 -5.00
C LYS A 23 8.14 -6.02 -4.68
N ARG A 24 7.26 -6.15 -5.68
CA ARG A 24 5.83 -6.42 -5.42
C ARG A 24 5.66 -7.71 -4.63
N GLU A 25 6.33 -8.77 -5.06
CA GLU A 25 6.28 -10.07 -4.38
C GLU A 25 6.77 -9.98 -2.93
N GLU A 26 7.88 -9.28 -2.70
CA GLU A 26 8.37 -9.00 -1.34
C GLU A 26 7.34 -8.25 -0.49
N ILE A 27 6.64 -7.26 -1.06
CA ILE A 27 5.62 -6.49 -0.35
C ILE A 27 4.36 -7.31 -0.07
N TYR A 28 3.96 -8.19 -1.00
CA TYR A 28 2.82 -9.09 -0.80
C TYR A 28 3.01 -10.03 0.38
N ILE A 29 4.25 -10.49 0.63
CA ILE A 29 4.54 -11.29 1.83
C ILE A 29 4.19 -10.51 3.10
N TYR A 30 4.41 -9.19 3.14
CA TYR A 30 4.01 -8.35 4.28
C TYR A 30 2.51 -8.13 4.36
N ILE A 31 1.82 -7.96 3.23
CA ILE A 31 0.36 -7.78 3.18
C ILE A 31 -0.37 -9.04 3.65
N GLU A 32 0.20 -10.22 3.47
CA GLU A 32 -0.42 -11.49 3.88
C GLU A 32 -0.25 -11.81 5.38
N ARG A 33 0.61 -11.09 6.11
CA ARG A 33 0.81 -11.31 7.55
C ARG A 33 -0.43 -10.98 8.36
N GLU A 34 -0.62 -11.66 9.49
CA GLU A 34 -1.70 -11.35 10.45
C GLU A 34 -1.60 -9.91 10.96
N ASP A 35 -0.38 -9.45 11.29
CA ASP A 35 -0.09 -8.05 11.60
C ASP A 35 0.56 -7.37 10.39
N VAL A 36 -0.25 -6.62 9.62
CA VAL A 36 0.19 -5.94 8.40
C VAL A 36 0.97 -4.68 8.76
N PRO A 37 2.25 -4.55 8.35
CA PRO A 37 3.06 -3.37 8.67
C PRO A 37 2.73 -2.19 7.75
N VAL A 38 1.51 -1.63 7.88
CA VAL A 38 0.92 -0.63 6.98
C VAL A 38 1.85 0.58 6.77
N LYS A 39 2.37 1.14 7.86
CA LYS A 39 3.28 2.31 7.79
C LYS A 39 4.53 2.04 6.97
N GLY A 40 5.10 0.83 7.09
CA GLY A 40 6.27 0.42 6.31
C GLY A 40 5.96 0.31 4.83
N ILE A 41 4.83 -0.33 4.50
CA ILE A 41 4.38 -0.50 3.11
C ILE A 41 4.11 0.86 2.44
N LEU A 42 3.44 1.78 3.14
CA LEU A 42 3.20 3.14 2.62
C LEU A 42 4.48 3.96 2.47
N ALA A 43 5.44 3.81 3.40
CA ALA A 43 6.74 4.46 3.28
C ALA A 43 7.53 3.96 2.08
N ASP A 44 7.47 2.66 1.80
CA ASP A 44 8.10 2.08 0.61
C ASP A 44 7.41 2.56 -0.67
N LEU A 45 6.06 2.62 -0.68
CA LEU A 45 5.30 3.23 -1.79
C LEU A 45 5.78 4.65 -2.10
N ASN A 46 5.97 5.50 -1.08
CA ASN A 46 6.51 6.85 -1.27
C ASN A 46 7.94 6.86 -1.83
N LYS A 47 8.81 5.93 -1.41
CA LYS A 47 10.19 5.81 -1.91
C LYS A 47 10.27 5.37 -3.37
N PHE A 48 9.29 4.61 -3.86
CA PHE A 48 9.28 4.16 -5.26
C PHE A 48 8.94 5.27 -6.27
N GLY A 49 8.92 6.53 -5.81
CA GLY A 49 8.90 7.67 -6.71
C GLY A 49 7.55 7.85 -7.37
N VAL A 50 6.48 7.60 -6.62
CA VAL A 50 5.13 8.05 -7.01
C VAL A 50 5.12 9.58 -6.96
N LYS A 51 5.72 10.20 -7.98
CA LYS A 51 5.83 11.66 -8.11
C LYS A 51 4.46 12.32 -8.14
N THR A 52 3.45 11.57 -8.57
CA THR A 52 2.05 11.97 -8.61
C THR A 52 1.18 10.74 -8.38
N VAL A 53 0.55 10.66 -7.20
CA VAL A 53 -0.64 9.82 -7.00
C VAL A 53 -1.85 10.55 -7.59
N THR A 54 -2.84 9.80 -8.08
CA THR A 54 -4.13 10.42 -8.42
C THR A 54 -4.80 10.93 -7.15
N GLN A 55 -5.71 11.90 -7.29
CA GLN A 55 -6.46 12.43 -6.14
C GLN A 55 -7.24 11.32 -5.40
N ASP A 56 -7.84 10.38 -6.13
CA ASP A 56 -8.57 9.25 -5.56
C ASP A 56 -7.64 8.32 -4.78
N ASP A 57 -6.48 7.99 -5.32
CA ASP A 57 -5.51 7.13 -4.63
C ASP A 57 -4.88 7.84 -3.43
N GLY A 58 -4.69 9.17 -3.51
CA GLY A 58 -4.25 9.98 -2.36
C GLY A 58 -5.28 9.99 -1.23
N LYS A 59 -6.57 10.05 -1.57
CA LYS A 59 -7.66 9.90 -0.58
C LYS A 59 -7.65 8.50 0.03
N LEU A 60 -7.44 7.47 -0.79
CA LEU A 60 -7.33 6.09 -0.32
C LEU A 60 -6.15 5.90 0.63
N ILE A 61 -4.97 6.41 0.29
CA ILE A 61 -3.78 6.38 1.16
C ILE A 61 -4.07 7.10 2.49
N SER A 62 -4.75 8.25 2.44
CA SER A 62 -5.13 8.99 3.65
C SER A 62 -6.11 8.21 4.53
N ASP A 63 -7.08 7.52 3.93
CA ASP A 63 -8.05 6.67 4.63
C ASP A 63 -7.38 5.46 5.29
N ILE A 64 -6.44 4.81 4.58
CA ILE A 64 -5.60 3.74 5.13
C ILE A 64 -4.80 4.27 6.33
N TYR A 65 -4.15 5.43 6.20
CA TYR A 65 -3.35 6.01 7.27
C TYR A 65 -4.22 6.32 8.50
N PHE A 66 -5.38 6.95 8.33
CA PHE A 66 -6.30 7.28 9.43
C PHE A 66 -6.76 6.05 10.23
N HIS A 67 -6.91 4.91 9.58
CA HIS A 67 -7.42 3.69 10.21
C HIS A 67 -6.33 2.80 10.84
N TYR A 68 -5.09 2.87 10.36
CA TYR A 68 -4.05 1.88 10.68
C TYR A 68 -2.67 2.47 11.03
N CYS A 69 -2.52 3.80 11.16
CA CYS A 69 -1.28 4.48 11.54
C CYS A 69 -1.51 5.57 12.58
#